data_AF-A0A382Z963-F1
#
_entry.id   AF-A0A382Z963-F1
#
_cell.length_a   1.000
_cell.length_b   1.000
_cell.length_c   1.000
_cell.angle_alpha   90.00
_cell.angle_beta   90.00
_cell.angle_gamma   90.00
#
_symmetry.space_group_name_H-M   'P 1'
#
loop_
_entity.id
_entity.type
_entity.pdbx_description
1 polymer ?
#
loop_
_entity_poly.entity_id
_entity_poly.type
_entity_poly.pdbx_seq_one_letter_code
_entity_poly.pdbx_strand_id
1 'polypeptide(L)'
;NLLYLMYDDVDYGWKALSLDIPSFYEPKSVVYHPKSTSSKLNSHKIFLLERNRWICLMSYYSTKTLVKIFPSFLLLEFSLFLFLIIKGMGLAKIKAFFSLLKMYSSIKQRKVQLNKKRKLSDNEIIIHFVNEIHLSEAMSKNKFSFFVCSVIKSLSKTVRRLF
;
A
#
# COMPACT_ATOMS: atom_id res chain seq x y z
N ASN A 1 10.02 -13.98 -6.72
CA ASN A 1 9.10 -12.93 -6.22
C ASN A 1 9.40 -12.72 -4.72
N LEU A 2 9.26 -11.50 -4.16
CA LEU A 2 9.49 -11.26 -2.71
C LEU A 2 8.21 -11.31 -1.89
N LEU A 3 7.05 -11.19 -2.54
CA LEU A 3 5.75 -11.23 -1.89
C LEU A 3 5.24 -12.67 -1.85
N TYR A 4 4.54 -12.98 -0.77
CA TYR A 4 3.75 -14.19 -0.60
C TYR A 4 2.43 -13.78 0.04
N LEU A 5 1.33 -14.00 -0.68
CA LEU A 5 -0.06 -13.65 -0.35
C LEU A 5 -0.28 -12.18 0.04
N MET A 6 -1.36 -11.59 -0.46
CA MET A 6 -1.75 -10.19 -0.21
C MET A 6 -0.84 -9.18 -0.86
N TYR A 7 -1.42 -8.14 -1.45
CA TYR A 7 -0.70 -7.02 -2.07
C TYR A 7 0.11 -7.40 -3.32
N ASP A 8 0.02 -8.65 -3.75
CA ASP A 8 0.67 -9.20 -4.94
C ASP A 8 0.00 -8.71 -6.23
N ASP A 9 -1.30 -8.44 -6.18
CA ASP A 9 -2.07 -7.73 -7.20
C ASP A 9 -1.55 -6.30 -7.41
N VAL A 10 -1.37 -5.55 -6.32
CA VAL A 10 -0.81 -4.19 -6.34
C VAL A 10 0.63 -4.21 -6.85
N ASP A 11 1.45 -5.17 -6.40
CA ASP A 11 2.83 -5.33 -6.88
C ASP A 11 2.88 -5.57 -8.40
N TYR A 12 2.00 -6.44 -8.91
CA TYR A 12 1.97 -6.78 -10.33
C TYR A 12 1.49 -5.60 -11.18
N GLY A 13 0.41 -4.92 -10.76
CA GLY A 13 -0.10 -3.74 -11.44
C GLY A 13 0.90 -2.60 -11.47
N TRP A 14 1.59 -2.35 -10.35
CA TRP A 14 2.64 -1.32 -10.28
C TRP A 14 3.83 -1.67 -11.16
N LYS A 15 4.24 -2.95 -11.19
CA LYS A 15 5.28 -3.41 -12.12
C LYS A 15 4.87 -3.17 -13.58
N ALA A 16 3.67 -3.57 -13.97
CA ALA A 16 3.16 -3.38 -15.33
C ALA A 16 3.16 -1.88 -15.71
N LEU A 17 2.61 -1.03 -14.83
CA LEU A 17 2.59 0.41 -15.04
C LEU A 17 4.02 0.98 -15.16
N SER A 18 4.98 0.52 -14.36
CA SER A 18 6.38 0.96 -14.48
C SER A 18 7.04 0.62 -15.84
N LEU A 19 6.48 -0.35 -16.56
CA LEU A 19 6.89 -0.75 -17.91
C LEU A 19 6.04 -0.10 -19.01
N ASP A 20 5.20 0.87 -18.65
CA ASP A 20 4.23 1.53 -19.53
C ASP A 20 3.17 0.56 -20.08
N ILE A 21 2.72 -0.38 -19.24
CA ILE A 21 1.64 -1.33 -19.56
C ILE A 21 0.41 -0.94 -18.73
N PRO A 22 -0.64 -0.36 -19.36
CA PRO A 22 -1.84 0.06 -18.64
C PRO A 22 -2.70 -1.12 -18.19
N SER A 23 -3.48 -0.91 -17.12
CA SER A 23 -4.48 -1.85 -16.61
C SER A 23 -5.85 -1.20 -16.67
N PHE A 24 -6.85 -1.93 -17.18
CA PHE A 24 -8.22 -1.43 -17.36
C PHE A 24 -9.22 -2.31 -16.63
N TYR A 25 -10.27 -1.68 -16.10
CA TYR A 25 -11.42 -2.35 -15.52
C TYR A 25 -12.55 -2.39 -16.54
N GLU A 26 -13.06 -3.60 -16.86
CA GLU A 26 -14.19 -3.80 -17.77
C GLU A 26 -15.47 -4.06 -16.96
N PRO A 27 -16.37 -3.06 -16.79
CA PRO A 27 -17.54 -3.18 -15.93
C PRO A 27 -18.57 -4.22 -16.41
N LYS A 28 -18.56 -4.59 -17.71
CA LYS A 28 -19.49 -5.59 -18.25
C LYS A 28 -19.03 -7.03 -18.02
N SER A 29 -17.76 -7.24 -17.68
CA SER A 29 -17.19 -8.57 -17.42
C SER A 29 -17.25 -8.90 -15.93
N VAL A 30 -18.35 -9.53 -15.50
CA VAL A 30 -18.62 -9.83 -14.09
C VAL A 30 -18.29 -11.28 -13.76
N VAL A 31 -17.46 -11.50 -12.73
CA VAL A 31 -17.17 -12.82 -12.15
C VAL A 31 -17.68 -12.86 -10.71
N TYR A 32 -18.52 -13.84 -10.38
CA TYR A 32 -19.07 -13.99 -9.03
C TYR A 32 -18.08 -14.73 -8.12
N HIS A 33 -17.68 -14.08 -7.03
CA HIS A 33 -16.80 -14.66 -6.01
C HIS A 33 -17.60 -15.01 -4.76
N PRO A 34 -17.44 -16.21 -4.17
CA PRO A 34 -18.07 -16.55 -2.89
C PRO A 34 -17.71 -15.53 -1.83
N LYS A 35 -18.69 -15.07 -1.04
CA LYS A 35 -18.46 -14.07 0.01
C LYS A 35 -17.39 -14.61 0.96
N SER A 36 -16.23 -13.96 1.02
CA SER A 36 -15.07 -14.57 1.67
C SER A 36 -15.24 -14.58 3.20
N THR A 37 -15.02 -15.74 3.81
CA THR A 37 -14.77 -15.87 5.26
C THR A 37 -13.43 -15.24 5.67
N SER A 38 -12.59 -14.87 4.70
CA SER A 38 -11.32 -14.16 4.88
C SER A 38 -11.48 -12.67 5.19
N SER A 39 -12.71 -12.16 5.34
CA SER A 39 -12.98 -10.78 5.77
C SER A 39 -12.51 -10.45 7.20
N LYS A 40 -12.24 -11.47 8.05
CA LYS A 40 -11.71 -11.24 9.40
C LYS A 40 -10.26 -10.80 9.35
N LEU A 41 -10.01 -9.62 9.92
CA LEU A 41 -8.69 -9.08 10.21
C LEU A 41 -8.02 -10.00 11.23
N ASN A 42 -6.83 -10.50 10.91
CA ASN A 42 -6.03 -11.30 11.83
C ASN A 42 -4.55 -10.88 11.75
N SER A 43 -3.80 -11.20 12.80
CA SER A 43 -2.40 -10.78 12.95
C SER A 43 -1.51 -11.27 11.79
N HIS A 44 -1.76 -12.46 11.25
CA HIS A 44 -0.96 -12.99 10.15
C HIS A 44 -1.17 -12.22 8.85
N LYS A 45 -2.42 -11.90 8.51
CA LYS A 45 -2.76 -11.06 7.34
C LYS A 45 -2.20 -9.66 7.48
N ILE A 46 -2.33 -9.03 8.66
CA ILE A 46 -1.75 -7.72 8.92
C ILE A 46 -0.23 -7.75 8.76
N PHE A 47 0.44 -8.79 9.28
CA PHE A 47 1.88 -8.95 9.09
C PHE A 47 2.26 -9.00 7.60
N LEU A 48 1.56 -9.82 6.80
CA LEU A 48 1.81 -9.93 5.36
C LEU A 48 1.53 -8.61 4.64
N LEU A 49 0.39 -7.96 4.90
CA LEU A 49 0.02 -6.68 4.30
C LEU A 49 1.02 -5.57 4.59
N GLU A 50 1.39 -5.39 5.86
CA GLU A 50 2.35 -4.36 6.26
C GLU A 50 3.72 -4.60 5.63
N ARG A 51 4.22 -5.85 5.69
CA ARG A 51 5.50 -6.20 5.08
C ARG A 51 5.47 -6.00 3.56
N ASN A 52 4.46 -6.52 2.87
CA ASN A 52 4.39 -6.49 1.41
C ASN A 52 4.18 -5.07 0.88
N ARG A 53 3.41 -4.23 1.58
CA ARG A 53 3.25 -2.79 1.24
C ARG A 53 4.60 -2.06 1.29
N TRP A 54 5.37 -2.25 2.35
CA TRP A 54 6.69 -1.65 2.48
C TRP A 54 7.68 -2.16 1.44
N ILE A 55 7.66 -3.47 1.13
CA ILE A 55 8.48 -4.02 0.03
C ILE A 55 8.17 -3.30 -1.27
N CYS A 56 6.89 -3.08 -1.60
CA CYS A 56 6.49 -2.36 -2.82
C CYS A 56 6.99 -0.92 -2.80
N LEU A 57 6.73 -0.16 -1.73
CA LEU A 57 7.17 1.23 -1.60
C LEU A 57 8.69 1.37 -1.80
N MET A 58 9.47 0.52 -1.14
CA MET A 58 10.94 0.55 -1.23
C MET A 58 11.47 0.07 -2.60
N SER A 59 10.74 -0.83 -3.26
CA SER A 59 11.11 -1.40 -4.56
C SER A 59 10.79 -0.48 -5.72
N TYR A 60 9.66 0.23 -5.68
CA TYR A 60 9.19 1.06 -6.80
C TYR A 60 9.49 2.53 -6.63
N TYR A 61 9.41 3.14 -5.45
CA TYR A 61 9.70 4.58 -5.37
C TYR A 61 11.19 4.88 -5.35
N SER A 62 11.59 5.97 -6.01
CA SER A 62 12.91 6.55 -5.83
C SER A 62 13.09 7.05 -4.38
N THR A 63 14.34 7.15 -3.94
CA THR A 63 14.65 7.72 -2.61
C THR A 63 14.16 9.16 -2.49
N LYS A 64 14.24 9.95 -3.58
CA LYS A 64 13.72 11.31 -3.64
C LYS A 64 12.22 11.36 -3.33
N THR A 65 11.45 10.49 -3.97
CA THR A 65 10.00 10.37 -3.74
C THR A 65 9.68 9.93 -2.32
N LEU A 66 10.39 8.92 -1.79
CA LEU A 66 10.21 8.46 -0.42
C LEU A 66 10.47 9.57 0.61
N VAL A 67 11.54 10.34 0.45
CA VAL A 67 11.85 11.49 1.32
C VAL A 67 10.77 12.57 1.20
N LYS A 68 10.31 12.86 -0.03
CA LYS A 68 9.28 13.86 -0.29
C LYS A 68 7.95 13.56 0.41
N ILE A 69 7.54 12.29 0.44
CA ILE A 69 6.28 11.87 1.07
C ILE A 69 6.41 11.54 2.56
N PHE A 70 7.65 11.43 3.07
CA PHE A 70 7.94 10.93 4.41
C PHE A 70 7.16 11.62 5.54
N PRO A 71 6.99 12.96 5.58
CA PRO A 71 6.28 13.62 6.69
C PRO A 71 4.82 13.17 6.82
N SER A 72 4.06 13.20 5.72
CA SER A 72 2.66 12.73 5.71
C SER A 72 2.57 11.22 5.90
N PHE A 73 3.54 10.49 5.37
CA PHE A 73 3.62 9.05 5.51
C PHE A 73 3.85 8.62 6.97
N LEU A 74 4.70 9.34 7.73
CA LEU A 74 4.95 9.06 9.15
C LEU A 74 3.68 9.21 10.01
N LEU A 75 2.87 10.24 9.75
CA LEU A 75 1.58 10.44 10.41
C LEU A 75 0.62 9.27 10.12
N LEU A 76 0.59 8.78 8.88
CA LEU A 76 -0.20 7.60 8.50
C LEU A 76 0.31 6.34 9.20
N GLU A 77 1.61 6.10 9.23
CA GLU A 77 2.22 4.93 9.89
C GLU A 77 1.92 4.91 11.39
N PHE A 78 2.04 6.05 12.06
CA PHE A 78 1.72 6.19 13.48
C PHE A 78 0.24 5.91 13.75
N SER A 79 -0.65 6.49 12.94
CA SER A 79 -2.09 6.30 13.05
C SER A 79 -2.48 4.83 12.85
N LEU A 80 -1.91 4.17 11.84
CA LEU A 80 -2.13 2.75 11.57
C LEU A 80 -1.59 1.87 12.70
N PHE A 81 -0.44 2.23 13.29
CA PHE A 81 0.10 1.48 14.41
C PHE A 81 -0.79 1.55 15.64
N LEU A 82 -1.25 2.75 16.02
CA LEU A 82 -2.18 2.94 17.13
C LEU A 82 -3.49 2.17 16.91
N PHE A 83 -4.05 2.22 15.69
CA PHE A 83 -5.22 1.44 15.33
C PHE A 83 -4.99 -0.06 15.52
N LEU A 84 -3.85 -0.60 15.08
CA LEU A 84 -3.53 -2.01 15.24
C LEU A 84 -3.29 -2.40 16.70
N ILE A 85 -2.74 -1.51 17.54
CA ILE A 85 -2.64 -1.74 19.00
C ILE A 85 -4.03 -1.88 19.60
N ILE A 86 -4.95 -0.96 19.31
CA ILE A 86 -6.35 -1.00 19.79
C ILE A 86 -7.05 -2.29 19.35
N LYS A 87 -6.71 -2.82 18.18
CA LYS A 87 -7.26 -4.07 17.64
C LYS A 87 -6.50 -5.33 18.07
N GLY A 88 -5.54 -5.24 19.01
CA GLY A 88 -4.77 -6.39 19.52
C GLY A 88 -3.76 -6.98 18.53
N MET A 89 -3.39 -6.23 17.49
CA MET A 89 -2.53 -6.67 16.39
C MET A 89 -1.23 -5.84 16.24
N GLY A 90 -0.89 -4.98 17.21
CA GLY A 90 0.33 -4.16 17.16
C GLY A 90 1.61 -4.97 16.96
N LEU A 91 1.71 -6.15 17.58
CA LEU A 91 2.83 -7.08 17.40
C LEU A 91 3.03 -7.53 15.94
N ALA A 92 1.95 -7.61 15.15
CA ALA A 92 2.05 -7.98 13.74
C ALA A 92 2.79 -6.90 12.94
N LYS A 93 2.52 -5.61 13.21
CA LYS A 93 3.23 -4.49 12.56
C LYS A 93 4.70 -4.45 12.95
N ILE A 94 5.02 -4.68 14.23
CA ILE A 94 6.41 -4.74 14.71
C ILE A 94 7.16 -5.90 14.04
N LYS A 95 6.56 -7.10 14.00
CA LYS A 95 7.14 -8.26 13.30
C LYS A 95 7.37 -7.97 11.81
N ALA A 96 6.41 -7.30 11.16
CA ALA A 96 6.55 -6.91 9.75
C ALA A 96 7.75 -5.97 9.56
N PHE A 97 7.95 -4.99 10.43
CA PHE A 97 9.11 -4.11 10.41
C PHE A 97 10.44 -4.87 10.54
N PHE A 98 10.58 -5.76 11.52
CA PHE A 98 11.80 -6.59 11.64
C PHE A 98 12.02 -7.51 10.43
N SER A 99 10.94 -8.03 9.83
CA SER A 99 11.04 -8.79 8.59
C SER A 99 11.60 -7.95 7.44
N LEU A 100 11.23 -6.67 7.35
CA LEU A 100 11.75 -5.76 6.32
C LEU A 100 13.25 -5.53 6.51
N LEU A 101 13.70 -5.31 7.74
CA LEU A 101 15.13 -5.14 8.05
C LEU A 101 15.94 -6.37 7.59
N LYS A 102 15.45 -7.58 7.88
CA LYS A 102 16.07 -8.83 7.43
C LYS A 102 16.09 -8.98 5.90
N MET A 103 15.06 -8.47 5.22
CA MET A 103 14.91 -8.57 3.76
C MET A 103 15.53 -7.40 2.99
N TYR A 104 16.15 -6.44 3.67
CA TYR A 104 16.60 -5.18 3.05
C TYR A 104 17.52 -5.39 1.84
N SER A 105 18.48 -6.33 1.92
CA SER A 105 19.37 -6.67 0.81
C SER A 105 18.58 -7.12 -0.43
N SER A 106 17.63 -8.04 -0.24
CA SER A 106 16.78 -8.56 -1.32
C SER A 106 15.88 -7.47 -1.92
N ILE A 107 15.35 -6.56 -1.09
CA ILE A 107 14.56 -5.41 -1.54
C ILE A 107 15.41 -4.46 -2.38
N LYS A 108 16.64 -4.17 -1.95
CA LYS A 108 17.59 -3.33 -2.69
C LYS A 108 17.94 -3.95 -4.05
N GLN A 109 18.22 -5.25 -4.09
CA GLN A 109 18.47 -5.97 -5.34
C GLN A 109 17.24 -5.92 -6.27
N ARG A 110 16.04 -6.15 -5.72
CA ARG A 110 14.78 -6.04 -6.47
C ARG A 110 14.62 -4.65 -7.09
N LYS A 111 14.84 -3.58 -6.33
CA LYS A 111 14.79 -2.20 -6.82
C LYS A 111 15.73 -1.97 -8.01
N VAL A 112 16.97 -2.45 -7.92
CA VAL A 112 17.94 -2.36 -9.02
C VAL A 112 17.41 -3.05 -10.28
N GLN A 113 16.88 -4.27 -10.16
CA GLN A 113 16.36 -5.00 -11.33
C GLN A 113 15.11 -4.37 -11.93
N LEU A 114 14.23 -3.80 -11.12
CA LEU A 114 13.05 -3.08 -11.59
C LEU A 114 13.45 -1.80 -12.32
N ASN A 115 14.36 -1.01 -11.73
CA ASN A 115 14.81 0.24 -12.33
C ASN A 115 15.50 0.05 -13.69
N LYS A 116 16.20 -1.07 -13.92
CA LYS A 116 16.80 -1.38 -15.23
C LYS A 116 15.78 -1.48 -16.36
N LYS A 117 14.54 -1.87 -16.07
CA LYS A 117 13.48 -2.08 -17.06
C LYS A 117 12.46 -0.94 -17.09
N ARG A 118 12.55 -0.04 -16.11
CA ARG A 118 11.57 1.00 -15.86
C ARG A 118 11.54 2.01 -17.01
N LYS A 119 10.32 2.33 -17.47
CA LYS A 119 10.07 3.33 -18.51
C LYS A 119 9.48 4.63 -17.96
N LEU A 120 8.58 4.55 -16.99
CA LEU A 120 7.90 5.72 -16.41
C LEU A 120 8.59 6.21 -15.14
N SER A 121 8.71 7.52 -14.95
CA SER A 121 9.18 8.16 -13.71
C SER A 121 8.21 7.94 -12.53
N ASP A 122 8.61 8.34 -11.32
CA ASP A 122 7.69 8.26 -10.16
C ASP A 122 6.46 9.17 -10.37
N ASN A 123 6.65 10.38 -10.92
CA ASN A 123 5.55 11.32 -11.15
C ASN A 123 4.53 10.74 -12.15
N GLU A 124 5.01 10.22 -13.28
CA GLU A 124 4.17 9.59 -14.31
C GLU A 124 3.40 8.39 -13.77
N ILE A 125 3.96 7.64 -12.81
CA ILE A 125 3.24 6.54 -12.17
C ILE A 125 2.19 7.07 -11.16
N ILE A 126 2.55 8.04 -10.32
CA ILE A 126 1.71 8.51 -9.20
C ILE A 126 0.41 9.15 -9.69
N ILE A 127 0.40 9.78 -10.86
CA ILE A 127 -0.83 10.37 -11.43
C ILE A 127 -1.94 9.34 -11.64
N HIS A 128 -1.59 8.07 -11.88
CA HIS A 128 -2.56 6.97 -12.07
C HIS A 128 -3.10 6.40 -10.76
N PHE A 129 -2.51 6.72 -9.61
CA PHE A 129 -3.00 6.20 -8.33
C PHE A 129 -4.32 6.87 -7.93
N VAL A 130 -5.10 6.20 -7.10
CA VAL A 130 -6.32 6.76 -6.53
C VAL A 130 -5.97 7.50 -5.24
N ASN A 131 -6.58 8.67 -5.02
CA ASN A 131 -6.40 9.49 -3.81
C ASN A 131 -7.61 9.41 -2.84
N GLU A 132 -8.55 8.53 -3.14
CA GLU A 132 -9.77 8.32 -2.36
C GLU A 132 -9.83 6.88 -1.84
N ILE A 133 -10.31 6.73 -0.61
CA ILE A 133 -10.58 5.42 0.00
C ILE A 133 -12.09 5.30 0.08
N HIS A 134 -12.64 4.27 -0.56
CA HIS A 134 -14.05 3.92 -0.43
C HIS A 134 -14.22 3.02 0.80
N LEU A 135 -14.94 3.52 1.82
CA LEU A 135 -15.32 2.72 2.97
C LEU A 135 -16.50 1.82 2.61
N SER A 136 -16.51 0.59 3.15
CA SER A 136 -17.72 -0.21 3.16
C SER A 136 -18.79 0.44 4.06
N GLU A 137 -20.07 0.25 3.74
CA GLU A 137 -21.20 0.80 4.52
C GLU A 137 -21.14 0.41 6.01
N ALA A 138 -20.63 -0.78 6.32
CA ALA A 138 -20.46 -1.24 7.70
C ALA A 138 -19.45 -0.39 8.49
N MET A 139 -18.44 0.16 7.82
CA MET A 139 -17.43 1.02 8.43
C MET A 139 -17.83 2.49 8.43
N SER A 140 -18.76 2.94 7.58
CA SER A 140 -19.14 4.35 7.46
C SER A 140 -20.04 4.86 8.60
N LYS A 141 -20.70 3.96 9.35
CA LYS A 141 -21.60 4.32 10.47
C LYS A 141 -20.88 4.87 11.72
N ASN A 142 -19.56 4.76 11.82
CA ASN A 142 -18.80 5.22 12.97
C ASN A 142 -18.20 6.62 12.71
N LYS A 143 -18.55 7.62 13.54
CA LYS A 143 -18.03 9.00 13.40
C LYS A 143 -16.49 9.06 13.43
N PHE A 144 -15.85 8.17 14.19
CA PHE A 144 -14.39 8.08 14.28
C PHE A 144 -13.75 7.56 12.97
N SER A 145 -14.34 6.54 12.33
CA SER A 145 -13.82 6.05 11.05
C SER A 145 -13.99 7.08 9.94
N PHE A 146 -15.09 7.84 9.95
CA PHE A 146 -15.29 8.95 9.03
C PHE A 146 -14.21 10.03 9.20
N PHE A 147 -13.91 10.43 10.44
CA PHE A 147 -12.83 11.38 10.74
C PHE A 147 -11.46 10.85 10.28
N VAL A 148 -11.13 9.60 10.57
CA VAL A 148 -9.86 9.00 10.11
C VAL A 148 -9.77 9.01 8.59
N CYS A 149 -10.84 8.66 7.89
CA CYS A 149 -10.85 8.69 6.43
C CYS A 149 -10.76 10.10 5.84
N SER A 150 -11.37 11.10 6.47
CA SER A 150 -11.23 12.49 6.03
C SER A 150 -9.79 12.99 6.19
N VAL A 151 -9.12 12.62 7.29
CA VAL A 151 -7.70 12.89 7.50
C VAL A 151 -6.84 12.20 6.43
N ILE A 152 -7.06 10.91 6.16
CA ILE A 152 -6.31 10.18 5.13
C ILE A 152 -6.52 10.81 3.75
N LYS A 153 -7.77 11.19 3.40
CA LYS A 153 -8.10 11.87 2.14
C LYS A 153 -7.39 13.21 2.04
N SER A 154 -7.35 13.99 3.12
CA SER A 154 -6.64 15.28 3.18
C SER A 154 -5.12 15.12 2.98
N LEU A 155 -4.52 14.15 3.68
CA LEU A 155 -3.10 13.81 3.53
C LEU A 155 -2.78 13.37 2.09
N SER A 156 -3.61 12.49 1.51
CA SER A 156 -3.43 12.01 0.15
C SER A 156 -3.50 13.15 -0.88
N LYS A 157 -4.49 14.05 -0.75
CA LYS A 157 -4.60 15.24 -1.61
C LYS A 157 -3.40 16.18 -1.48
N THR A 158 -2.93 16.41 -0.25
CA THR A 158 -1.77 17.26 0.01
C THR A 158 -0.50 16.67 -0.59
N VAL A 159 -0.27 15.37 -0.39
CA VAL A 159 0.89 14.66 -0.97
C VAL A 159 0.83 14.64 -2.49
N ARG A 160 -0.36 14.50 -3.10
CA ARG A 160 -0.50 14.53 -4.56
C ARG A 160 -0.04 15.84 -5.16
N ARG A 161 -0.25 16.99 -4.50
CA ARG A 161 0.21 18.30 -4.99
C ARG A 161 1.72 18.43 -5.06
N LEU A 162 2.46 17.49 -4.49
CA LEU A 162 3.90 17.43 -4.59
C LEU A 162 4.35 16.87 -5.95
N PHE A 163 3.49 16.21 -6.73
CA PHE A 163 3.86 15.54 -7.98
C PHE A 163 3.13 16.18 -9.16
#